data_AF-A0A1C5R922-F1
#
_entry.id   AF-A0A1C5R922-F1
#
_cell.length_a   1.000
_cell.length_b   1.000
_cell.length_c   1.000
_cell.angle_alpha   90.00
_cell.angle_beta   90.00
_cell.angle_gamma   90.00
#
_symmetry.space_group_name_H-M   'P 1'
#
loop_
_entity.id
_entity.type
_entity.pdbx_description
1 polymer ?
#
loop_
_entity_poly.entity_id
_entity_poly.type
_entity_poly.pdbx_seq_one_letter_code
_entity_poly.pdbx_strand_id
1 'polypeptide(L)'
;MKKILILLISLLPIITFTACDDKDDIRKDIDELNARLDALTDDLEGLNGDIKKFQDMMKGTILITKYSKDEKGNYTLSLSDGTELLIYSGQPLGEIPTLGVNDAGNWTYTLNGETKELIDGENNPCPAVPVDGKDGKTPTISIDADGYWCYAVGDGEPKRIEGRYNIADITKIPGGIFSEVTVSDNQMTFTFDGSSTTIPLLGGLNMVFYQSDGKITSVEVGKETSIKITAKQTYVNNIIVDPTPLIVKLTETETDNLTISAKGVEIGEYTVHFQIFSKEGYRLIKSLTVTVK
;
A
#
# COMPACT_ATOMS: atom_id res chain seq x y z
N MET A 1 55.35 63.49 51.09
CA MET A 1 56.09 62.52 50.24
C MET A 1 55.10 61.82 49.33
N LYS A 2 55.37 61.75 48.01
CA LYS A 2 54.58 61.02 46.96
C LYS A 2 53.11 61.52 46.78
N LYS A 3 52.52 61.56 45.57
CA LYS A 3 53.01 61.39 44.18
C LYS A 3 51.97 61.97 43.18
N ILE A 4 52.44 62.69 42.15
CA ILE A 4 52.10 62.52 40.70
C ILE A 4 50.58 62.48 40.33
N LEU A 5 49.97 63.50 39.68
CA LEU A 5 50.13 64.01 38.30
C LEU A 5 49.69 62.97 37.22
N ILE A 6 48.50 63.09 36.58
CA ILE A 6 48.21 63.47 35.16
C ILE A 6 46.72 63.08 34.96
N LEU A 7 45.76 63.76 34.31
CA LEU A 7 45.66 65.00 33.51
C LEU A 7 45.61 64.87 31.95
N LEU A 8 44.37 64.88 31.42
CA LEU A 8 43.93 65.37 30.08
C LEU A 8 44.04 64.45 28.82
N ILE A 9 43.02 64.60 27.94
CA ILE A 9 42.94 64.32 26.48
C ILE A 9 42.15 63.05 26.00
N SER A 10 40.88 63.31 25.65
CA SER A 10 40.10 62.92 24.44
C SER A 10 39.64 61.47 24.10
N LEU A 11 38.33 61.38 23.83
CA LEU A 11 37.68 60.76 22.65
C LEU A 11 37.69 59.22 22.47
N LEU A 12 36.57 58.55 22.82
CA LEU A 12 35.85 57.47 22.06
C LEU A 12 34.61 56.96 22.86
N PRO A 13 33.69 56.14 22.31
CA PRO A 13 32.59 56.56 21.43
C PRO A 13 31.19 56.24 22.01
N ILE A 14 30.17 56.41 21.15
CA ILE A 14 28.77 56.00 21.35
C ILE A 14 28.69 54.54 21.84
N ILE A 15 27.95 54.31 22.93
CA ILE A 15 27.51 52.96 23.32
C ILE A 15 26.40 52.54 22.35
N THR A 16 26.79 51.99 21.20
CA THR A 16 25.88 51.17 20.41
C THR A 16 25.63 49.89 21.20
N PHE A 17 24.42 49.70 21.70
CA PHE A 17 23.98 48.39 22.15
C PHE A 17 24.07 47.44 20.95
N THR A 18 25.09 46.57 20.94
CA THR A 18 25.08 45.35 20.13
C THR A 18 24.12 44.37 20.79
N ALA A 19 22.82 44.68 20.66
CA ALA A 19 21.69 43.87 21.09
C ALA A 19 20.95 43.31 19.86
N CYS A 20 21.75 42.83 18.91
CA CYS A 20 21.36 42.10 17.70
C CYS A 20 22.46 41.08 17.42
N ASP A 21 22.29 39.90 17.99
CA ASP A 21 22.73 38.59 17.48
C ASP A 21 21.84 37.57 18.21
N ASP A 22 22.09 37.29 19.50
CA ASP A 22 21.36 36.30 20.34
C ASP A 22 19.82 36.31 20.21
N LYS A 23 19.18 37.49 20.18
CA LYS A 23 17.72 37.59 20.11
C LYS A 23 17.15 37.27 18.72
N ASP A 24 17.89 37.61 17.68
CA ASP A 24 17.48 37.38 16.30
C ASP A 24 17.86 35.94 15.87
N ASP A 25 18.93 35.36 16.45
CA ASP A 25 19.20 33.92 16.41
C ASP A 25 18.10 33.11 17.12
N ILE A 26 17.69 33.47 18.35
CA ILE A 26 16.58 32.79 19.04
C ILE A 26 15.27 32.87 18.24
N ARG A 27 15.01 33.99 17.55
CA ARG A 27 13.85 34.11 16.65
C ARG A 27 13.96 33.19 15.44
N LYS A 28 15.13 33.15 14.82
CA LYS A 28 15.43 32.25 13.70
C LYS A 28 15.27 30.78 14.10
N ASP A 29 15.77 30.38 15.26
CA ASP A 29 15.60 29.02 15.80
C ASP A 29 14.12 28.70 16.06
N ILE A 30 13.34 29.65 16.58
CA ILE A 30 11.88 29.50 16.74
C ILE A 30 11.18 29.36 15.39
N ASP A 31 11.54 30.18 14.40
CA ASP A 31 10.94 30.12 13.05
C ASP A 31 11.32 28.83 12.31
N GLU A 32 12.56 28.33 12.47
CA GLU A 32 13.00 27.03 11.96
C GLU A 32 12.30 25.86 12.68
N LEU A 33 12.05 25.96 13.99
CA LEU A 33 11.28 24.97 14.75
C LEU A 33 9.79 24.96 14.33
N ASN A 34 9.18 26.13 14.11
CA ASN A 34 7.81 26.24 13.62
C ASN A 34 7.67 25.63 12.22
N ALA A 35 8.58 25.96 11.29
CA ALA A 35 8.57 25.39 9.94
C ALA A 35 8.75 23.85 9.95
N ARG A 36 9.52 23.30 10.91
CA ARG A 36 9.63 21.86 11.12
C ARG A 36 8.35 21.24 11.71
N LEU A 37 7.64 21.95 12.59
CA LEU A 37 6.37 21.51 13.18
C LEU A 37 5.24 21.48 12.16
N ASP A 38 5.18 22.49 11.28
CA ASP A 38 4.21 22.55 10.18
C ASP A 38 4.42 21.37 9.21
N ALA A 39 5.67 21.16 8.74
CA ALA A 39 5.99 20.04 7.86
C ALA A 39 5.70 18.67 8.48
N LEU A 40 5.97 18.51 9.79
CA LEU A 40 5.68 17.31 10.56
C LEU A 40 4.15 17.07 10.66
N THR A 41 3.34 18.13 10.69
CA THR A 41 1.88 18.02 10.66
C THR A 41 1.38 17.53 9.30
N ASP A 42 1.85 18.14 8.21
CA ASP A 42 1.50 17.74 6.84
C ASP A 42 1.91 16.27 6.54
N ASP A 43 3.12 15.86 6.96
CA ASP A 43 3.61 14.49 6.79
C ASP A 43 2.77 13.47 7.59
N LEU A 44 2.33 13.82 8.80
CA LEU A 44 1.44 12.96 9.61
C LEU A 44 0.04 12.87 9.00
N GLU A 45 -0.51 13.95 8.45
CA GLU A 45 -1.80 13.91 7.75
C GLU A 45 -1.73 13.01 6.50
N GLY A 46 -0.66 13.13 5.71
CA GLY A 46 -0.40 12.27 4.55
C GLY A 46 -0.30 10.79 4.92
N LEU A 47 0.51 10.46 5.93
CA LEU A 47 0.70 9.09 6.41
C LEU A 47 -0.61 8.48 6.95
N ASN A 48 -1.42 9.25 7.70
CA ASN A 48 -2.73 8.81 8.17
C ASN A 48 -3.73 8.59 7.02
N GLY A 49 -3.68 9.44 5.98
CA GLY A 49 -4.44 9.27 4.75
C GLY A 49 -4.08 7.98 4.01
N ASP A 50 -2.81 7.66 3.92
CA ASP A 50 -2.32 6.45 3.23
C ASP A 50 -2.58 5.16 4.03
N ILE A 51 -2.50 5.18 5.37
CA ILE A 51 -3.00 4.09 6.24
C ILE A 51 -4.48 3.83 5.96
N LYS A 52 -5.30 4.89 5.88
CA LYS A 52 -6.73 4.76 5.60
C LYS A 52 -6.98 4.16 4.22
N LYS A 53 -6.32 4.65 3.16
CA LYS A 53 -6.42 4.07 1.80
C LYS A 53 -6.04 2.58 1.81
N PHE A 54 -4.95 2.22 2.50
CA PHE A 54 -4.54 0.82 2.63
C PHE A 54 -5.62 -0.04 3.31
N GLN A 55 -6.26 0.47 4.36
CA GLN A 55 -7.37 -0.25 4.99
C GLN A 55 -8.61 -0.36 4.11
N ASP A 56 -8.96 0.69 3.37
CA ASP A 56 -10.07 0.67 2.40
C ASP A 56 -9.80 -0.33 1.25
N MET A 57 -8.54 -0.48 0.84
CA MET A 57 -8.13 -1.56 -0.08
C MET A 57 -8.26 -2.95 0.53
N MET A 58 -7.84 -3.14 1.79
CA MET A 58 -8.03 -4.43 2.49
C MET A 58 -9.51 -4.78 2.70
N LYS A 59 -10.37 -3.77 2.88
CA LYS A 59 -11.84 -3.92 2.97
C LYS A 59 -12.50 -4.16 1.60
N GLY A 60 -11.78 -3.95 0.49
CA GLY A 60 -12.33 -4.00 -0.87
C GLY A 60 -13.30 -2.87 -1.21
N THR A 61 -13.36 -1.80 -0.39
CA THR A 61 -14.15 -0.59 -0.67
C THR A 61 -13.46 0.30 -1.70
N ILE A 62 -12.12 0.22 -1.78
CA ILE A 62 -11.29 0.78 -2.84
C ILE A 62 -10.52 -0.37 -3.52
N LEU A 63 -10.45 -0.36 -4.85
CA LEU A 63 -9.77 -1.41 -5.63
C LEU A 63 -8.46 -0.89 -6.23
N ILE A 64 -7.43 -1.74 -6.23
CA ILE A 64 -6.21 -1.50 -7.01
C ILE A 64 -6.56 -1.73 -8.49
N THR A 65 -6.60 -0.67 -9.29
CA THR A 65 -7.00 -0.74 -10.71
C THR A 65 -5.82 -0.87 -11.66
N LYS A 66 -4.67 -0.28 -11.30
CA LYS A 66 -3.40 -0.36 -12.01
C LYS A 66 -2.26 -0.25 -11.00
N TYR A 67 -1.07 -0.65 -11.42
CA TYR A 67 0.17 -0.33 -10.74
C TYR A 67 1.29 -0.08 -11.77
N SER A 68 2.30 0.69 -11.36
CA SER A 68 3.61 0.77 -12.01
C SER A 68 4.70 0.54 -10.97
N LYS A 69 5.87 0.06 -11.39
CA LYS A 69 7.04 -0.16 -10.52
C LYS A 69 8.20 0.71 -11.01
N ASP A 70 8.83 1.47 -10.11
CA ASP A 70 9.99 2.31 -10.43
C ASP A 70 11.32 1.52 -10.39
N GLU A 71 12.42 2.18 -10.78
CA GLU A 71 13.77 1.58 -10.79
C GLU A 71 14.31 1.21 -9.40
N LYS A 72 13.75 1.81 -8.33
CA LYS A 72 14.10 1.54 -6.93
C LYS A 72 13.27 0.40 -6.34
N GLY A 73 12.20 0.01 -7.02
CA GLY A 73 11.26 -1.04 -6.66
C GLY A 73 9.91 -0.54 -6.15
N ASN A 74 9.75 0.76 -5.91
CA ASN A 74 8.51 1.32 -5.36
C ASN A 74 7.35 1.14 -6.34
N TYR A 75 6.15 0.93 -5.81
CA TYR A 75 4.93 0.78 -6.59
C TYR A 75 4.08 2.04 -6.49
N THR A 76 3.64 2.61 -7.62
CA THR A 76 2.53 3.57 -7.63
C THR A 76 1.26 2.81 -7.97
N LEU A 77 0.26 2.87 -7.09
CA LEU A 77 -1.05 2.22 -7.29
C LEU A 77 -2.07 3.27 -7.75
N SER A 78 -2.81 2.98 -8.82
CA SER A 78 -3.98 3.79 -9.20
C SER A 78 -5.26 3.15 -8.66
N LEU A 79 -6.03 3.90 -7.88
CA LEU A 79 -7.14 3.39 -7.09
C LEU A 79 -8.51 3.65 -7.75
N SER A 80 -9.54 2.91 -7.35
CA SER A 80 -10.88 3.00 -7.94
C SER A 80 -11.60 4.31 -7.67
N ASP A 81 -11.19 5.06 -6.65
CA ASP A 81 -11.67 6.40 -6.32
C ASP A 81 -11.01 7.50 -7.18
N GLY A 82 -10.05 7.12 -8.04
CA GLY A 82 -9.29 8.03 -8.90
C GLY A 82 -8.04 8.62 -8.24
N THR A 83 -7.74 8.26 -7.00
CA THR A 83 -6.50 8.67 -6.32
C THR A 83 -5.32 7.75 -6.67
N GLU A 84 -4.11 8.19 -6.32
CA GLU A 84 -2.93 7.34 -6.33
C GLU A 84 -2.38 7.15 -4.91
N LEU A 85 -1.66 6.04 -4.73
CA LEU A 85 -0.97 5.68 -3.51
C LEU A 85 0.44 5.20 -3.84
N LEU A 86 1.45 5.87 -3.28
CA LEU A 86 2.85 5.49 -3.45
C LEU A 86 3.23 4.51 -2.35
N ILE A 87 3.62 3.31 -2.77
CA ILE A 87 4.03 2.20 -1.91
C ILE A 87 5.53 2.01 -2.08
N TYR A 88 6.29 2.46 -1.11
CA TYR A 88 7.73 2.28 -1.12
C TYR A 88 8.08 0.85 -0.71
N SER A 89 8.86 0.15 -1.53
CA SER A 89 9.28 -1.23 -1.25
C SER A 89 10.72 -1.23 -0.78
N GLY A 90 10.95 -1.44 0.51
CA GLY A 90 12.28 -1.49 1.07
C GLY A 90 12.25 -1.28 2.57
N GLN A 91 13.20 -1.90 3.26
CA GLN A 91 13.33 -1.71 4.70
C GLN A 91 13.53 -0.23 5.04
N PRO A 92 12.69 0.37 5.89
CA PRO A 92 13.04 1.63 6.51
C PRO A 92 14.26 1.43 7.42
N LEU A 93 15.01 2.51 7.64
CA LEU A 93 16.12 2.47 8.58
C LEU A 93 15.59 2.08 9.97
N GLY A 94 16.22 1.09 10.59
CA GLY A 94 15.70 0.37 11.78
C GLY A 94 15.68 1.15 13.09
N GLU A 95 15.39 2.44 13.06
CA GLU A 95 15.37 3.37 14.19
C GLU A 95 13.99 3.99 14.46
N ILE A 96 12.95 3.67 13.67
CA ILE A 96 11.59 4.22 13.78
C ILE A 96 10.54 3.09 13.76
N PRO A 97 9.38 3.24 14.45
CA PRO A 97 8.32 2.25 14.40
C PRO A 97 7.72 2.07 13.00
N THR A 98 7.57 0.84 12.55
CA THR A 98 6.80 0.49 11.35
C THR A 98 5.43 -0.05 11.75
N LEU A 99 4.39 0.23 10.95
CA LEU A 99 3.08 -0.40 11.11
C LEU A 99 2.96 -1.65 10.25
N GLY A 100 2.19 -2.64 10.73
CA GLY A 100 1.87 -3.84 9.97
C GLY A 100 0.54 -4.46 10.36
N VAL A 101 0.23 -5.61 9.76
CA VAL A 101 -0.92 -6.44 10.10
C VAL A 101 -0.42 -7.87 10.32
N ASN A 102 -0.75 -8.48 11.46
CA ASN A 102 -0.32 -9.84 11.79
C ASN A 102 -1.25 -10.92 11.20
N ASP A 103 -0.89 -12.20 11.36
CA ASP A 103 -1.64 -13.36 10.87
C ASP A 103 -3.06 -13.48 11.47
N ALA A 104 -3.32 -12.84 12.62
CA ALA A 104 -4.66 -12.76 13.21
C ALA A 104 -5.53 -11.65 12.60
N GLY A 105 -4.99 -10.86 11.67
CA GLY A 105 -5.65 -9.73 11.04
C GLY A 105 -5.65 -8.46 11.89
N ASN A 106 -4.84 -8.39 12.97
CA ASN A 106 -4.74 -7.24 13.85
C ASN A 106 -3.60 -6.31 13.43
N TRP A 107 -3.78 -5.00 13.63
CA TRP A 107 -2.72 -4.01 13.47
C TRP A 107 -1.59 -4.24 14.48
N THR A 108 -0.36 -4.12 14.01
CA THR A 108 0.86 -4.17 14.81
C THR A 108 1.73 -2.95 14.58
N TYR A 109 2.64 -2.68 15.52
CA TYR A 109 3.84 -1.91 15.26
C TYR A 109 5.08 -2.76 15.54
N THR A 110 6.17 -2.50 14.80
CA THR A 110 7.49 -3.10 15.04
C THR A 110 8.50 -2.00 15.31
N LEU A 111 9.26 -2.12 16.41
CA LEU A 111 10.32 -1.19 16.79
C LEU A 111 11.52 -1.98 17.33
N ASN A 112 12.72 -1.74 16.80
CA ASN A 112 13.94 -2.49 17.14
C ASN A 112 13.84 -4.03 16.96
N GLY A 113 12.98 -4.49 16.05
CA GLY A 113 12.70 -5.92 15.83
C GLY A 113 11.74 -6.56 16.85
N GLU A 114 11.17 -5.78 17.79
CA GLU A 114 10.06 -6.22 18.63
C GLU A 114 8.73 -5.79 18.00
N THR A 115 7.87 -6.75 17.68
CA THR A 115 6.52 -6.52 17.14
C THR A 115 5.47 -6.64 18.25
N LYS A 116 4.56 -5.66 18.35
CA LYS A 116 3.46 -5.61 19.32
C LYS A 116 2.14 -5.26 18.63
N GLU A 117 1.03 -5.79 19.13
CA GLU A 117 -0.31 -5.42 18.65
C GLU A 117 -0.73 -4.02 19.12
N LEU A 118 -1.44 -3.28 18.27
CA LEU A 118 -2.14 -2.07 18.68
C LEU A 118 -3.38 -2.47 19.48
N ILE A 119 -3.56 -1.86 20.64
CA ILE A 119 -4.68 -2.16 21.54
C ILE A 119 -5.57 -0.92 21.76
N ASP A 120 -6.88 -1.11 21.75
CA ASP A 120 -7.84 -0.02 21.98
C ASP A 120 -7.98 0.36 23.47
N GLY A 121 -8.86 1.32 23.78
CA GLY A 121 -9.08 1.82 25.15
C GLY A 121 -9.53 0.74 26.17
N GLU A 122 -10.02 -0.40 25.69
CA GLU A 122 -10.46 -1.54 26.52
C GLU A 122 -9.38 -2.64 26.63
N ASN A 123 -8.20 -2.40 26.07
CA ASN A 123 -7.08 -3.35 25.91
C ASN A 123 -7.39 -4.54 24.97
N ASN A 124 -8.35 -4.39 24.05
CA ASN A 124 -8.58 -5.39 23.00
C ASN A 124 -7.62 -5.16 21.82
N PRO A 125 -7.09 -6.21 21.17
CA PRO A 125 -6.37 -6.08 19.89
C PRO A 125 -7.21 -5.36 18.84
N CYS A 126 -6.56 -4.55 18.01
CA CYS A 126 -7.21 -3.75 16.98
C CYS A 126 -7.28 -4.49 15.63
N PRO A 127 -8.46 -4.99 15.19
CA PRO A 127 -8.58 -5.66 13.90
C PRO A 127 -8.42 -4.66 12.74
N ALA A 128 -7.60 -5.02 11.76
CA ALA A 128 -7.36 -4.25 10.55
C ALA A 128 -8.40 -4.52 9.45
N VAL A 129 -8.90 -5.75 9.38
CA VAL A 129 -10.00 -6.17 8.50
C VAL A 129 -11.28 -6.43 9.32
N PRO A 130 -12.47 -6.46 8.69
CA PRO A 130 -13.69 -6.83 9.40
C PRO A 130 -13.61 -8.28 9.92
N VAL A 131 -13.95 -8.48 11.20
CA VAL A 131 -14.00 -9.79 11.87
C VAL A 131 -15.35 -9.92 12.57
N ASP A 132 -16.01 -11.08 12.41
CA ASP A 132 -17.30 -11.42 13.05
C ASP A 132 -18.40 -10.34 12.90
N GLY A 133 -18.45 -9.68 11.74
CA GLY A 133 -19.45 -8.64 11.44
C GLY A 133 -19.20 -7.29 12.12
N LYS A 134 -18.02 -7.08 12.71
CA LYS A 134 -17.55 -5.77 13.18
C LYS A 134 -16.49 -5.23 12.22
N ASP A 135 -16.54 -3.94 11.93
CA ASP A 135 -15.55 -3.29 11.07
C ASP A 135 -14.17 -3.22 11.74
N GLY A 136 -13.13 -3.42 10.94
CA GLY A 136 -11.75 -3.12 11.35
C GLY A 136 -11.56 -1.62 11.59
N LYS A 137 -10.88 -1.25 12.68
CA LYS A 137 -10.64 0.15 13.07
C LYS A 137 -9.40 0.70 12.35
N THR A 138 -9.40 1.97 11.96
CA THR A 138 -8.21 2.64 11.41
C THR A 138 -7.38 3.18 12.57
N PRO A 139 -6.08 2.85 12.68
CA PRO A 139 -5.21 3.55 13.60
C PRO A 139 -4.81 4.90 13.01
N THR A 140 -4.53 5.86 13.88
CA THR A 140 -3.83 7.09 13.51
C THR A 140 -2.50 7.16 14.24
N ILE A 141 -1.48 7.68 13.56
CA ILE A 141 -0.17 7.96 14.13
C ILE A 141 -0.08 9.46 14.43
N SER A 142 0.54 9.78 15.55
CA SER A 142 0.83 11.14 15.99
C SER A 142 2.15 11.21 16.74
N ILE A 143 2.61 12.42 17.03
CA ILE A 143 3.73 12.69 17.91
C ILE A 143 3.20 13.58 19.04
N ASP A 144 3.53 13.27 20.28
CA ASP A 144 3.07 14.05 21.43
C ASP A 144 3.99 15.24 21.77
N ALA A 145 3.58 16.03 22.77
CA ALA A 145 4.27 17.24 23.18
C ALA A 145 5.71 17.01 23.71
N ASP A 146 6.05 15.78 24.11
CA ASP A 146 7.41 15.40 24.54
C ASP A 146 8.23 14.78 23.38
N GLY A 147 7.67 14.71 22.16
CA GLY A 147 8.32 14.19 20.96
C GLY A 147 8.26 12.66 20.80
N TYR A 148 7.40 11.97 21.54
CA TYR A 148 7.25 10.51 21.41
C TYR A 148 6.26 10.13 20.31
N TRP A 149 6.57 9.05 19.59
CA TRP A 149 5.60 8.42 18.68
C TRP A 149 4.40 7.87 19.47
N CYS A 150 3.21 8.17 18.99
CA CYS A 150 1.95 7.71 19.53
C CYS A 150 1.08 7.06 18.45
N TYR A 151 0.19 6.16 18.88
CA TYR A 151 -0.91 5.66 18.06
C TYR A 151 -2.25 5.84 18.79
N ALA A 152 -3.29 6.17 18.04
CA ALA A 152 -4.69 6.09 18.48
C ALA A 152 -5.44 5.04 17.64
N VAL A 153 -6.58 4.55 18.12
CA VAL A 153 -7.38 3.50 17.47
C VAL A 153 -8.84 3.95 17.42
N GLY A 154 -9.33 4.30 16.22
CA GLY A 154 -10.62 4.99 16.09
C GLY A 154 -10.65 6.28 16.92
N ASP A 155 -11.74 6.53 17.64
CA ASP A 155 -11.91 7.70 18.52
C ASP A 155 -11.22 7.57 19.90
N GLY A 156 -10.27 6.63 20.05
CA GLY A 156 -9.55 6.40 21.30
C GLY A 156 -8.39 7.39 21.52
N GLU A 157 -8.08 7.66 22.79
CA GLU A 157 -6.95 8.54 23.16
C GLU A 157 -5.58 8.00 22.67
N PRO A 158 -4.64 8.87 22.24
CA PRO A 158 -3.30 8.46 21.82
C PRO A 158 -2.51 7.75 22.93
N LYS A 159 -1.84 6.66 22.56
CA LYS A 159 -0.94 5.87 23.40
C LYS A 159 0.47 5.93 22.85
N ARG A 160 1.48 6.18 23.70
CA ARG A 160 2.89 6.12 23.32
C ARG A 160 3.27 4.72 22.82
N ILE A 161 4.01 4.66 21.73
CA ILE A 161 4.72 3.45 21.30
C ILE A 161 5.80 3.15 22.33
N GLU A 162 5.87 1.90 22.81
CA GLU A 162 6.84 1.51 23.83
C GLU A 162 8.19 1.14 23.19
N GLY A 163 9.28 1.64 23.77
CA GLY A 163 10.63 1.22 23.38
C GLY A 163 11.71 2.16 23.90
N ARG A 164 12.98 1.79 23.72
CA ARG A 164 14.14 2.62 24.11
C ARG A 164 14.41 3.78 23.13
N TYR A 165 13.93 3.65 21.89
CA TYR A 165 14.15 4.60 20.79
C TYR A 165 12.80 5.01 20.18
N ASN A 166 11.85 5.39 21.01
CA ASN A 166 10.47 5.75 20.63
C ASN A 166 10.25 7.28 20.49
N ILE A 167 11.32 8.07 20.52
CA ILE A 167 11.31 9.51 20.21
C ILE A 167 11.36 9.68 18.69
N ALA A 168 10.58 10.61 18.14
CA ALA A 168 10.49 10.83 16.70
C ALA A 168 11.69 11.61 16.13
N ASP A 169 12.40 10.98 15.19
CA ASP A 169 13.40 11.64 14.34
C ASP A 169 12.80 11.86 12.95
N ILE A 170 12.30 13.07 12.70
CA ILE A 170 11.65 13.41 11.44
C ILE A 170 12.57 13.28 10.21
N THR A 171 13.90 13.26 10.40
CA THR A 171 14.85 13.13 9.29
C THR A 171 14.96 11.70 8.75
N LYS A 172 14.29 10.74 9.40
CA LYS A 172 14.35 9.32 9.09
C LYS A 172 12.98 8.66 8.86
N ILE A 173 11.89 9.45 8.82
CA ILE A 173 10.52 8.94 8.60
C ILE A 173 10.54 7.89 7.48
N PRO A 174 9.99 6.69 7.71
CA PRO A 174 10.18 5.55 6.85
C PRO A 174 9.74 5.87 5.43
N GLY A 175 10.55 5.48 4.44
CA GLY A 175 10.12 5.49 3.05
C GLY A 175 8.81 4.69 2.90
N GLY A 176 8.72 3.49 3.48
CA GLY A 176 7.48 2.71 3.48
C GLY A 176 7.34 1.80 4.69
N ILE A 177 6.11 1.30 4.87
CA ILE A 177 5.73 0.36 5.94
C ILE A 177 5.90 -1.12 5.53
N PHE A 178 6.30 -1.41 4.29
CA PHE A 178 6.38 -2.76 3.73
C PHE A 178 7.83 -3.19 3.52
N SER A 179 8.17 -4.41 3.98
CA SER A 179 9.47 -5.02 3.76
C SER A 179 9.65 -5.47 2.30
N GLU A 180 8.56 -5.91 1.67
CA GLU A 180 8.49 -6.30 0.25
C GLU A 180 7.08 -6.06 -0.29
N VAL A 181 6.96 -5.79 -1.59
CA VAL A 181 5.69 -5.88 -2.33
C VAL A 181 5.91 -6.69 -3.59
N THR A 182 5.08 -7.70 -3.79
CA THR A 182 5.12 -8.59 -4.97
C THR A 182 3.77 -8.61 -5.68
N VAL A 183 3.77 -8.96 -6.97
CA VAL A 183 2.55 -9.11 -7.76
C VAL A 183 2.61 -10.42 -8.52
N SER A 184 1.59 -11.26 -8.36
CA SER A 184 1.47 -12.55 -9.03
C SER A 184 -0.01 -12.94 -9.17
N ASP A 185 -0.38 -13.66 -10.23
CA ASP A 185 -1.73 -14.25 -10.42
C ASP A 185 -2.91 -13.29 -10.14
N ASN A 186 -2.80 -12.02 -10.58
CA ASN A 186 -3.78 -10.93 -10.37
C ASN A 186 -3.99 -10.53 -8.90
N GLN A 187 -2.97 -10.72 -8.06
CA GLN A 187 -2.95 -10.36 -6.65
C GLN A 187 -1.67 -9.59 -6.32
N MET A 188 -1.77 -8.61 -5.44
CA MET A 188 -0.63 -7.89 -4.89
C MET A 188 -0.46 -8.27 -3.42
N THR A 189 0.71 -8.82 -3.09
CA THR A 189 1.05 -9.25 -1.74
C THR A 189 2.00 -8.23 -1.12
N PHE A 190 1.60 -7.71 0.03
CA PHE A 190 2.32 -6.75 0.84
C PHE A 190 2.91 -7.49 2.04
N THR A 191 4.24 -7.52 2.14
CA THR A 191 4.97 -8.17 3.22
C THR A 191 5.37 -7.14 4.27
N PHE A 192 5.17 -7.46 5.53
CA PHE A 192 5.62 -6.69 6.69
C PHE A 192 6.84 -7.38 7.34
N ASP A 193 7.29 -6.93 8.52
CA ASP A 193 8.30 -7.67 9.28
C ASP A 193 7.66 -8.87 10.00
N GLY A 194 7.66 -10.03 9.34
CA GLY A 194 7.18 -11.31 9.88
C GLY A 194 5.78 -11.76 9.45
N SER A 195 5.05 -10.99 8.66
CA SER A 195 3.71 -11.33 8.15
C SER A 195 3.47 -10.81 6.72
N SER A 196 2.32 -11.15 6.12
CA SER A 196 1.92 -10.58 4.83
C SER A 196 0.40 -10.50 4.68
N THR A 197 -0.08 -9.56 3.85
CA THR A 197 -1.48 -9.49 3.42
C THR A 197 -1.55 -9.44 1.89
N THR A 198 -2.63 -9.97 1.31
CA THR A 198 -2.80 -10.06 -0.14
C THR A 198 -4.10 -9.37 -0.56
N ILE A 199 -3.98 -8.37 -1.44
CA ILE A 199 -5.10 -7.60 -1.98
C ILE A 199 -5.28 -7.98 -3.45
N PRO A 200 -6.47 -8.43 -3.87
CA PRO A 200 -6.70 -8.82 -5.26
C PRO A 200 -6.83 -7.59 -6.17
N LEU A 201 -6.13 -7.60 -7.30
CA LEU A 201 -6.25 -6.54 -8.31
C LEU A 201 -7.65 -6.58 -8.93
N LEU A 202 -8.20 -5.42 -9.28
CA LEU A 202 -9.55 -5.28 -9.88
C LEU A 202 -10.65 -5.98 -9.04
N GLY A 203 -10.51 -5.98 -7.72
CA GLY A 203 -11.45 -6.66 -6.80
C GLY A 203 -11.49 -8.18 -6.94
N GLY A 204 -10.50 -8.79 -7.60
CA GLY A 204 -10.48 -10.22 -7.87
C GLY A 204 -11.18 -10.65 -9.17
N LEU A 205 -11.51 -9.70 -10.05
CA LEU A 205 -11.98 -9.99 -11.41
C LEU A 205 -11.04 -10.98 -12.09
N ASN A 206 -11.49 -12.20 -12.35
CA ASN A 206 -10.65 -13.25 -12.92
C ASN A 206 -11.48 -14.30 -13.69
N MET A 207 -10.83 -15.00 -14.60
CA MET A 207 -11.35 -16.18 -15.27
C MET A 207 -10.23 -17.20 -15.41
N VAL A 208 -10.49 -18.44 -14.99
CA VAL A 208 -9.49 -19.51 -14.91
C VAL A 208 -10.03 -20.76 -15.58
N PHE A 209 -9.22 -21.34 -16.47
CA PHE A 209 -9.59 -22.52 -17.24
C PHE A 209 -9.16 -23.81 -16.53
N TYR A 210 -10.01 -24.82 -16.62
CA TYR A 210 -9.84 -26.13 -16.01
C TYR A 210 -10.18 -27.24 -17.01
N GLN A 211 -9.35 -28.26 -17.07
CA GLN A 211 -9.65 -29.52 -17.75
C GLN A 211 -9.60 -30.63 -16.69
N SER A 212 -10.73 -31.32 -16.49
CA SER A 212 -10.97 -32.04 -15.24
C SER A 212 -10.73 -31.09 -14.04
N ASP A 213 -10.08 -31.55 -12.96
CA ASP A 213 -9.77 -30.71 -11.80
C ASP A 213 -8.48 -29.88 -11.94
N GLY A 214 -7.73 -30.01 -13.04
CA GLY A 214 -6.47 -29.31 -13.26
C GLY A 214 -6.64 -27.91 -13.85
N LYS A 215 -6.05 -26.88 -13.20
CA LYS A 215 -5.90 -25.52 -13.78
C LYS A 215 -5.02 -25.61 -15.03
N ILE A 216 -5.50 -25.08 -16.16
CA ILE A 216 -4.78 -25.09 -17.45
C ILE A 216 -4.59 -23.67 -18.01
N THR A 217 -3.54 -23.51 -18.81
CA THR A 217 -3.28 -22.34 -19.67
C THR A 217 -3.28 -22.71 -21.16
N SER A 218 -3.27 -24.01 -21.48
CA SER A 218 -3.35 -24.55 -22.83
C SER A 218 -4.28 -25.76 -22.89
N VAL A 219 -4.85 -26.03 -24.07
CA VAL A 219 -5.70 -27.20 -24.35
C VAL A 219 -5.45 -27.72 -25.76
N GLU A 220 -5.58 -29.03 -25.96
CA GLU A 220 -5.46 -29.66 -27.28
C GLU A 220 -6.85 -30.02 -27.84
N VAL A 221 -7.04 -29.84 -29.15
CA VAL A 221 -8.28 -30.19 -29.86
C VAL A 221 -7.95 -30.81 -31.22
N GLY A 222 -8.67 -31.87 -31.60
CA GLY A 222 -8.46 -32.50 -32.92
C GLY A 222 -9.03 -31.64 -34.06
N LYS A 223 -8.41 -31.66 -35.23
CA LYS A 223 -8.94 -31.02 -36.45
C LYS A 223 -10.35 -31.54 -36.76
N GLU A 224 -11.26 -30.65 -37.14
CA GLU A 224 -12.70 -30.92 -37.31
C GLU A 224 -13.47 -31.39 -36.06
N THR A 225 -12.85 -31.37 -34.87
CA THR A 225 -13.50 -31.78 -33.61
C THR A 225 -13.88 -30.59 -32.71
N SER A 226 -14.36 -30.90 -31.50
CA SER A 226 -14.62 -29.93 -30.44
C SER A 226 -14.21 -30.52 -29.09
N ILE A 227 -13.75 -29.66 -28.18
CA ILE A 227 -13.51 -30.01 -26.79
C ILE A 227 -14.36 -29.14 -25.87
N LYS A 228 -14.72 -29.69 -24.70
CA LYS A 228 -15.30 -28.94 -23.59
C LYS A 228 -14.31 -28.87 -22.45
N ILE A 229 -14.26 -27.70 -21.82
CA ILE A 229 -13.49 -27.41 -20.61
C ILE A 229 -14.31 -26.50 -19.70
N THR A 230 -13.89 -26.35 -18.45
CA THR A 230 -14.56 -25.48 -17.48
C THR A 230 -13.82 -24.16 -17.36
N ALA A 231 -14.50 -23.04 -17.60
CA ALA A 231 -14.03 -21.71 -17.27
C ALA A 231 -14.73 -21.23 -15.98
N LYS A 232 -13.98 -21.22 -14.87
CA LYS A 232 -14.45 -20.63 -13.61
C LYS A 232 -14.27 -19.12 -13.68
N GLN A 233 -15.31 -18.39 -13.29
CA GLN A 233 -15.40 -16.94 -13.37
C GLN A 233 -15.52 -16.36 -11.95
N THR A 234 -14.74 -15.31 -11.65
CA THR A 234 -14.74 -14.63 -10.35
C THR A 234 -15.01 -13.14 -10.60
N TYR A 235 -16.10 -12.62 -10.02
CA TYR A 235 -16.58 -11.24 -10.20
C TYR A 235 -16.76 -10.77 -11.67
N VAL A 236 -17.00 -11.70 -12.59
CA VAL A 236 -17.26 -11.39 -14.00
C VAL A 236 -18.75 -11.07 -14.21
N ASN A 237 -19.01 -9.94 -14.88
CA ASN A 237 -20.34 -9.47 -15.28
C ASN A 237 -20.58 -9.61 -16.79
N ASN A 238 -19.53 -9.53 -17.63
CA ASN A 238 -19.63 -9.73 -19.06
C ASN A 238 -18.32 -10.31 -19.64
N ILE A 239 -18.41 -11.04 -20.76
CA ILE A 239 -17.27 -11.62 -21.48
C ILE A 239 -17.41 -11.33 -22.98
N ILE A 240 -16.36 -10.79 -23.58
CA ILE A 240 -16.19 -10.69 -25.03
C ILE A 240 -15.02 -11.58 -25.43
N VAL A 241 -15.23 -12.46 -26.40
CA VAL A 241 -14.16 -13.26 -27.01
C VAL A 241 -13.64 -12.49 -28.21
N ASP A 242 -12.32 -12.30 -28.29
CA ASP A 242 -11.70 -11.61 -29.42
C ASP A 242 -11.81 -12.45 -30.71
N PRO A 243 -11.84 -11.83 -31.90
CA PRO A 243 -11.92 -12.55 -33.17
C PRO A 243 -10.83 -13.63 -33.30
N THR A 244 -11.26 -14.87 -33.47
CA THR A 244 -10.42 -16.06 -33.59
C THR A 244 -10.98 -16.97 -34.68
N PRO A 245 -10.15 -17.75 -35.42
CA PRO A 245 -10.64 -18.74 -36.38
C PRO A 245 -11.38 -19.91 -35.70
N LEU A 246 -11.18 -20.12 -34.39
CA LEU A 246 -11.86 -21.16 -33.62
C LEU A 246 -13.31 -20.78 -33.32
N ILE A 247 -14.21 -21.76 -33.33
CA ILE A 247 -15.58 -21.53 -32.86
C ILE A 247 -15.59 -21.70 -31.34
N VAL A 248 -15.73 -20.58 -30.63
CA VAL A 248 -15.74 -20.52 -29.16
C VAL A 248 -17.16 -20.25 -28.66
N LYS A 249 -17.66 -21.08 -27.74
CA LYS A 249 -18.98 -20.91 -27.12
C LYS A 249 -18.89 -21.08 -25.62
N LEU A 250 -19.36 -20.08 -24.87
CA LEU A 250 -19.52 -20.13 -23.42
C LEU A 250 -21.00 -20.34 -23.06
N THR A 251 -21.27 -21.02 -21.94
CA THR A 251 -22.61 -21.23 -21.36
C THR A 251 -22.62 -20.90 -19.86
N GLU A 252 -23.81 -20.77 -19.29
CA GLU A 252 -24.03 -20.44 -17.86
C GLU A 252 -23.91 -21.67 -16.93
N THR A 253 -23.45 -22.81 -17.43
CA THR A 253 -23.24 -24.01 -16.60
C THR A 253 -22.00 -23.86 -15.72
N GLU A 254 -21.97 -24.54 -14.57
CA GLU A 254 -20.83 -24.50 -13.64
C GLU A 254 -19.60 -25.25 -14.19
N THR A 255 -19.84 -26.34 -14.91
CA THR A 255 -18.80 -27.20 -15.53
C THR A 255 -19.05 -27.36 -17.03
N ASP A 256 -17.98 -27.75 -17.75
CA ASP A 256 -17.95 -27.98 -19.20
C ASP A 256 -18.60 -26.86 -20.03
N ASN A 257 -18.48 -25.65 -19.49
CA ASN A 257 -19.21 -24.47 -19.91
C ASN A 257 -18.53 -23.71 -21.06
N LEU A 258 -17.28 -24.04 -21.38
CA LEU A 258 -16.52 -23.49 -22.48
C LEU A 258 -16.29 -24.59 -23.53
N THR A 259 -16.93 -24.45 -24.68
CA THR A 259 -16.72 -25.31 -25.85
C THR A 259 -15.81 -24.59 -26.86
N ILE A 260 -14.80 -25.29 -27.36
CA ILE A 260 -13.88 -24.83 -28.40
C ILE A 260 -13.90 -25.83 -29.55
N SER A 261 -14.14 -25.37 -30.77
CA SER A 261 -14.13 -26.22 -31.97
C SER A 261 -13.15 -25.72 -33.03
N ALA A 262 -12.40 -26.66 -33.58
CA ALA A 262 -11.44 -26.47 -34.66
C ALA A 262 -11.99 -26.92 -36.02
N LYS A 263 -13.29 -26.71 -36.25
CA LYS A 263 -13.97 -27.05 -37.50
C LYS A 263 -13.61 -26.05 -38.60
N GLY A 264 -13.00 -26.51 -39.69
CA GLY A 264 -12.47 -25.66 -40.74
C GLY A 264 -11.24 -24.85 -40.34
N VAL A 265 -10.55 -25.23 -39.25
CA VAL A 265 -9.33 -24.57 -38.76
C VAL A 265 -8.13 -25.47 -39.08
N GLU A 266 -7.01 -24.86 -39.45
CA GLU A 266 -5.79 -25.61 -39.76
C GLU A 266 -5.06 -26.11 -38.51
N ILE A 267 -4.16 -27.07 -38.70
CA ILE A 267 -3.28 -27.58 -37.64
C ILE A 267 -2.30 -26.46 -37.25
N GLY A 268 -2.18 -26.19 -35.95
CA GLY A 268 -1.36 -25.10 -35.44
C GLY A 268 -1.70 -24.71 -34.01
N GLU A 269 -1.01 -23.68 -33.52
CA GLU A 269 -1.26 -23.08 -32.22
C GLU A 269 -2.00 -21.75 -32.38
N TYR A 270 -3.05 -21.57 -31.59
CA TYR A 270 -3.91 -20.39 -31.60
C TYR A 270 -4.09 -19.88 -30.17
N THR A 271 -4.15 -18.57 -29.98
CA THR A 271 -4.50 -17.99 -28.68
C THR A 271 -5.92 -17.43 -28.75
N VAL A 272 -6.78 -17.86 -27.83
CA VAL A 272 -8.11 -17.27 -27.63
C VAL A 272 -8.00 -16.26 -26.50
N HIS A 273 -8.33 -15.00 -26.78
CA HIS A 273 -8.39 -13.94 -25.78
C HIS A 273 -9.84 -13.70 -25.35
N PHE A 274 -10.05 -13.65 -24.04
CA PHE A 274 -11.31 -13.37 -23.36
C PHE A 274 -11.16 -12.03 -22.64
N GLN A 275 -11.77 -10.98 -23.16
CA GLN A 275 -11.96 -9.72 -22.43
C GLN A 275 -13.09 -9.92 -21.42
N ILE A 276 -12.74 -10.07 -20.15
CA ILE A 276 -13.71 -10.18 -19.05
C ILE A 276 -13.89 -8.81 -18.40
N PHE A 277 -15.13 -8.51 -18.00
CA PHE A 277 -15.51 -7.23 -17.43
C PHE A 277 -16.19 -7.42 -16.08
N SER A 278 -15.85 -6.61 -15.08
CA SER A 278 -16.60 -6.54 -13.82
C SER A 278 -17.88 -5.72 -13.99
N LYS A 279 -18.73 -5.69 -12.96
CA LYS A 279 -19.98 -4.89 -12.96
C LYS A 279 -19.71 -3.39 -12.96
N GLU A 280 -18.57 -2.99 -12.39
CA GLU A 280 -18.05 -1.63 -12.28
C GLU A 280 -17.36 -1.16 -13.58
N GLY A 281 -17.25 -2.03 -14.58
CA GLY A 281 -16.67 -1.71 -15.89
C GLY A 281 -15.16 -1.93 -16.02
N TYR A 282 -14.49 -2.47 -14.98
CA TYR A 282 -13.09 -2.87 -15.09
C TYR A 282 -12.92 -4.02 -16.08
N ARG A 283 -11.82 -4.01 -16.85
CA ARG A 283 -11.51 -5.04 -17.86
C ARG A 283 -10.21 -5.75 -17.55
N LEU A 284 -10.24 -7.09 -17.58
CA LEU A 284 -9.06 -7.94 -17.61
C LEU A 284 -9.07 -8.78 -18.90
N ILE A 285 -7.89 -9.09 -19.44
CA ILE A 285 -7.76 -10.00 -20.59
C ILE A 285 -7.19 -11.33 -20.08
N LYS A 286 -7.89 -12.43 -20.35
CA LYS A 286 -7.44 -13.79 -20.06
C LYS A 286 -7.22 -14.53 -21.37
N SER A 287 -6.16 -15.33 -21.42
CA SER A 287 -5.75 -16.04 -22.63
C SER A 287 -5.79 -17.54 -22.39
N LEU A 288 -6.18 -18.29 -23.42
CA LEU A 288 -6.07 -19.75 -23.48
C LEU A 288 -5.39 -20.13 -24.78
N THR A 289 -4.28 -20.86 -24.70
CA THR A 289 -3.62 -21.45 -25.87
C THR A 289 -4.38 -22.70 -26.32
N VAL A 290 -4.63 -22.83 -27.61
CA VAL A 290 -5.35 -23.96 -28.21
C VAL A 290 -4.46 -24.55 -29.30
N THR A 291 -4.05 -25.80 -29.12
CA THR A 291 -3.28 -26.54 -30.13
C THR A 291 -4.23 -27.44 -30.93
N VAL A 292 -4.40 -27.12 -32.21
CA VAL A 292 -5.15 -27.95 -33.18
C VAL A 292 -4.23 -29.01 -33.75
N LYS A 293 -4.64 -30.29 -33.70
CA LYS A 293 -3.85 -31.45 -34.16
C LYS A 293 -4.63 -32.38 -35.09
#